data_AF-A0A7X2TV83-F1
#
_entry.id   AF-A0A7X2TV83-F1
#
_cell.length_a   1.000
_cell.length_b   1.000
_cell.length_c   1.000
_cell.angle_alpha   90.00
_cell.angle_beta   90.00
_cell.angle_gamma   90.00
#
_symmetry.space_group_name_H-M   'P 1'
#
loop_
_entity.id
_entity.type
_entity.pdbx_description
1 polymer ?
#
loop_
_entity_poly.entity_id
_entity_poly.type
_entity_poly.pdbx_seq_one_letter_code
_entity_poly.pdbx_strand_id
1 'polypeptide(L)' 'VGGVAMLIDAKNERAAAWYSRFGALPLLDAPLSLVLPLSTVQAALNA' A
#
# COMPACT_ATOMS: atom_id res chain seq x y z
N VAL A 1 -11.77 14.07 10.86
CA VAL A 1 -10.91 13.60 9.74
C VAL A 1 -10.97 12.07 9.73
N GLY A 2 -11.16 11.45 8.56
CA GLY A 2 -11.24 9.99 8.40
C GLY A 2 -9.88 9.32 8.16
N GLY A 3 -9.88 8.05 7.73
CA GLY A 3 -8.65 7.32 7.39
C GLY A 3 -7.89 7.94 6.21
N VAL A 4 -6.56 7.79 6.20
CA VAL A 4 -5.67 8.40 5.19
C VAL A 4 -4.98 7.38 4.27
N ALA A 5 -5.07 6.09 4.61
CA ALA A 5 -4.45 5.01 3.86
C ALA A 5 -5.14 3.66 4.12
N MET A 6 -4.87 2.69 3.25
CA MET A 6 -5.20 1.28 3.46
C MET A 6 -3.97 0.55 4.01
N LEU A 7 -4.14 -0.19 5.11
CA LEU A 7 -3.11 -1.11 5.62
C LEU A 7 -3.28 -2.48 4.94
N ILE A 8 -2.18 -3.09 4.53
CA ILE A 8 -2.13 -4.36 3.82
C ILE A 8 -1.12 -5.27 4.52
N ASP A 9 -1.56 -6.44 4.97
CA ASP A 9 -0.64 -7.52 5.36
C ASP A 9 -0.46 -8.47 4.17
N ALA A 10 0.71 -8.42 3.56
CA ALA A 10 1.06 -9.28 2.44
C ALA A 10 1.40 -10.69 2.94
N LYS A 11 0.87 -11.70 2.25
CA LYS A 11 1.10 -13.12 2.58
C LYS A 11 2.58 -13.54 2.48
N ASN A 12 3.36 -12.89 1.61
CA ASN A 12 4.77 -13.18 1.35
C ASN A 12 5.43 -12.04 0.54
N GLU A 13 6.74 -12.14 0.31
CA GLU A 13 7.55 -11.13 -0.39
C GLU A 13 7.07 -10.91 -1.82
N ARG A 14 6.60 -11.97 -2.50
CA ARG A 14 6.01 -11.86 -3.84
C ARG A 14 4.75 -11.01 -3.81
N ALA A 15 3.88 -11.19 -2.82
CA ALA A 15 2.68 -10.36 -2.66
C ALA A 15 3.04 -8.91 -2.31
N ALA A 16 4.01 -8.69 -1.41
CA ALA A 16 4.48 -7.34 -1.07
C ALA A 16 5.03 -6.59 -2.30
N ALA A 17 5.84 -7.27 -3.12
CA ALA A 17 6.35 -6.74 -4.37
C ALA A 17 5.24 -6.47 -5.40
N TRP A 18 4.16 -7.25 -5.39
CA TRP A 18 2.99 -7.01 -6.25
C TRP A 18 2.27 -5.72 -5.83
N TYR A 19 1.96 -5.54 -4.55
CA TYR A 19 1.31 -4.33 -4.05
C TYR A 19 2.16 -3.07 -4.24
N SER A 20 3.48 -3.20 -4.10
CA SER A 20 4.41 -2.08 -4.29
C SER A 20 4.34 -1.48 -5.70
N ARG A 21 4.00 -2.28 -6.72
CA ARG A 21 3.81 -1.80 -8.10
C ARG A 21 2.62 -0.85 -8.26
N PHE A 22 1.68 -0.88 -7.31
CA PHE A 22 0.52 0.02 -7.27
C PHE A 22 0.72 1.19 -6.29
N GLY A 23 1.94 1.41 -5.83
CA GLY A 23 2.28 2.53 -4.94
C GLY A 23 2.06 2.24 -3.45
N ALA A 24 1.87 0.96 -3.06
CA ALA A 24 1.95 0.58 -1.66
C ALA A 24 3.40 0.65 -1.16
N LEU A 25 3.60 1.12 0.06
CA LEU A 25 4.92 1.31 0.66
C LEU A 25 5.09 0.38 1.87
N PRO A 26 6.18 -0.41 1.96
CA PRO A 26 6.43 -1.25 3.11
C PRO A 26 6.75 -0.43 4.35
N LEU A 27 6.38 -0.95 5.53
CA LEU A 27 6.84 -0.41 6.80
C LEU A 27 8.32 -0.77 7.03
N LEU A 28 9.06 0.13 7.70
CA LEU A 28 10.51 0.00 7.88
C LEU A 28 10.91 -1.29 8.58
N ASP A 29 10.21 -1.64 9.67
CA ASP A 29 10.53 -2.80 10.50
C ASP A 29 9.64 -4.02 10.19
N ALA A 30 8.71 -3.89 9.24
CA ALA A 30 7.74 -4.92 8.87
C ALA A 30 7.53 -4.92 7.35
N PRO A 31 8.47 -5.45 6.55
CA PRO A 31 8.44 -5.34 5.09
C PRO A 31 7.27 -6.07 4.41
N LEU A 32 6.58 -6.96 5.12
CA LEU A 32 5.35 -7.61 4.64
C LEU A 32 4.07 -6.84 5.01
N SER A 33 4.17 -5.81 5.85
CA SER A 33 3.07 -4.89 6.13
C SER A 33 3.29 -3.62 5.30
N LEU A 34 2.30 -3.24 4.50
CA LEU A 34 2.38 -2.11 3.58
C LEU A 34 1.25 -1.13 3.82
N VAL A 35 1.48 0.11 3.43
CA VAL A 35 0.49 1.19 3.44
C VAL A 35 0.28 1.69 2.02
N LEU A 36 -0.96 1.69 1.54
CA LEU A 36 -1.35 2.34 0.29
C LEU A 36 -2.06 3.67 0.60
N PRO A 37 -1.43 4.83 0.33
CA PRO A 37 -2.06 6.13 0.57
C PRO A 37 -3.36 6.29 -0.20
N LEU A 38 -4.42 6.82 0.43
CA LEU A 38 -5.68 7.07 -0.27
C LEU A 38 -5.54 8.14 -1.35
N SER A 39 -4.56 9.04 -1.23
CA SER A 39 -4.20 9.99 -2.31
C SER A 39 -3.72 9.28 -3.57
N THR A 40 -2.97 8.18 -3.44
CA THR A 40 -2.55 7.35 -4.59
C THR A 40 -3.75 6.67 -5.23
N VAL A 41 -4.66 6.13 -4.43
CA VAL A 41 -5.91 5.53 -4.91
C VAL A 41 -6.77 6.58 -5.64
N GLN A 42 -6.92 7.77 -5.04
CA GLN A 42 -7.66 8.87 -5.65
C GLN A 42 -7.06 9.31 -6.98
N ALA A 43 -5.73 9.43 -7.07
CA ALA A 43 -5.06 9.76 -8.32
C ALA A 43 -5.34 8.71 -9.42
N ALA A 44 -5.34 7.42 -9.07
CA ALA A 44 -5.66 6.35 -10.00
C ALA A 44 -7.13 6.33 -10.43
N LEU A 45 -8.07 6.68 -9.54
CA LEU A 45 -9.50 6.77 -9.85
C LEU A 45 -9.87 7.96 -10.72
N ASN A 46 -9.04 9.01 -10.74
CA ASN A 46 -9.25 10.22 -11.52
C ASN A 46 -8.55 10.20 -12.89
N ALA A 47 -7.81 9.13 -13.22
CA ALA A 47 -7.10 8.96 -14.49
C ALA A 47 -8.00 8.41 -15.59
#